data_AF-A0A6P0WV73-F1
#
_entry.id   AF-A0A6P0WV73-F1
#
_cell.length_a   1.000
_cell.length_b   1.000
_cell.length_c   1.000
_cell.angle_alpha   90.00
_cell.angle_beta   90.00
_cell.angle_gamma   90.00
#
_symmetry.space_group_name_H-M   'P 1'
#
loop_
_entity.id
_entity.type
_entity.pdbx_description
1 polymer ?
#
loop_
_entity_poly.entity_id
_entity_poly.type
_entity_poly.pdbx_seq_one_letter_code
_entity_poly.pdbx_strand_id
1 'polypeptide(L)' 'MATTLQIDETLLQEALSVSNHPTTTDLIEAALREYIQRRRQLKVLELFGTIDYEEDYNYKQQRQIR' A
#
# COMPACT_ATOMS: atom_id res chain seq x y z
N MET A 1 -19.70 -2.90 9.14
CA MET A 1 -20.71 -3.89 8.73
C MET A 1 -20.02 -5.24 8.72
N ALA A 2 -20.59 -6.27 9.36
CA ALA A 2 -19.97 -7.59 9.40
C ALA A 2 -20.37 -8.38 8.14
N THR A 3 -19.39 -8.75 7.32
CA THR A 3 -19.59 -9.64 6.18
C THR A 3 -18.92 -10.97 6.54
N THR A 4 -19.70 -12.05 6.58
CA THR A 4 -19.14 -13.39 6.82
C THR A 4 -18.38 -13.81 5.56
N LEU A 5 -17.06 -13.69 5.61
CA LEU A 5 -16.15 -14.14 4.57
C LEU A 5 -15.61 -15.51 4.99
N GLN A 6 -15.73 -16.51 4.11
CA GLN A 6 -15.02 -17.77 4.30
C GLN A 6 -13.55 -17.55 3.94
N ILE A 7 -12.72 -17.47 4.98
CA ILE A 7 -11.26 -17.32 4.88
C ILE A 7 -10.67 -18.63 5.42
N ASP A 8 -9.59 -19.09 4.79
CA ASP A 8 -8.85 -20.25 5.27
C ASP A 8 -8.30 -19.97 6.68
N GLU A 9 -8.65 -20.84 7.64
CA GLU A 9 -8.24 -20.70 9.04
C GLU A 9 -6.73 -20.79 9.19
N THR A 10 -6.05 -21.61 8.37
CA THR A 10 -4.59 -21.76 8.44
C THR A 10 -3.90 -20.47 8.01
N LEU A 11 -4.38 -19.84 6.92
CA LEU A 11 -3.88 -18.56 6.44
C LEU A 11 -4.12 -17.44 7.47
N LEU A 12 -5.28 -17.46 8.13
CA LEU A 12 -5.60 -16.46 9.13
C LEU A 12 -4.74 -16.61 10.39
N GLN A 13 -4.50 -17.85 10.85
CA GLN A 13 -3.61 -18.11 11.98
C GLN A 13 -2.17 -17.73 11.66
N GLU A 14 -1.69 -18.04 10.44
CA GLU A 14 -0.37 -17.59 10.00
C GLU A 14 -0.29 -16.07 10.01
N ALA A 15 -1.25 -15.38 9.39
CA ALA A 15 -1.31 -13.92 9.36
C ALA A 15 -1.38 -13.30 10.76
N LEU A 16 -2.16 -13.86 11.67
CA LEU A 16 -2.22 -13.42 13.07
C LEU A 16 -0.88 -13.62 13.78
N SER A 17 -0.18 -14.75 13.52
CA SER A 17 1.10 -15.05 14.15
C SER A 17 2.23 -14.10 13.74
N VAL A 18 2.19 -13.57 12.51
CA VAL A 18 3.16 -12.57 12.01
C VAL A 18 2.71 -11.13 12.21
N SER A 19 1.43 -10.91 12.49
CA SER A 19 0.88 -9.56 12.71
C SER A 19 0.84 -9.20 14.18
N ASN A 20 1.01 -7.92 14.50
CA ASN A 20 0.80 -7.39 15.85
C ASN A 20 -0.68 -7.01 16.12
N HIS A 21 -1.63 -7.50 15.31
CA HIS A 21 -3.03 -7.11 15.44
C HIS A 21 -3.76 -7.90 16.52
N PRO A 22 -4.54 -7.24 17.40
CA PRO A 22 -5.23 -7.90 18.51
C PRO A 22 -6.50 -8.64 18.07
N THR A 23 -7.09 -8.28 16.92
CA THR A 23 -8.32 -8.89 16.42
C THR A 23 -8.22 -9.27 14.95
N THR A 24 -8.94 -10.32 14.58
CA THR A 24 -9.11 -10.77 13.18
C THR A 24 -9.64 -9.64 12.29
N THR A 25 -10.57 -8.82 12.80
CA THR A 25 -11.15 -7.72 12.03
C THR A 25 -10.12 -6.65 11.72
N ASP A 26 -9.31 -6.26 12.70
CA ASP A 26 -8.26 -5.25 12.52
C ASP A 26 -7.19 -5.75 11.54
N LEU A 27 -6.81 -7.03 11.64
CA LEU A 27 -5.89 -7.67 10.71
C LEU A 27 -6.43 -7.64 9.28
N ILE A 28 -7.70 -8.03 9.08
CA ILE A 28 -8.32 -8.05 7.74
C ILE A 28 -8.40 -6.62 7.17
N GLU A 29 -8.78 -5.64 7.99
CA GLU A 29 -8.84 -4.25 7.53
C GLU A 29 -7.45 -3.72 7.14
N ALA A 30 -6.42 -3.99 7.97
CA ALA A 30 -5.05 -3.61 7.68
C ALA A 30 -4.54 -4.28 6.38
N ALA A 31 -4.76 -5.58 6.21
CA ALA A 31 -4.37 -6.33 5.02
C ALA A 31 -5.04 -5.78 3.75
N LEU A 32 -6.33 -5.43 3.81
CA LEU A 32 -7.03 -4.81 2.69
C LEU A 32 -6.48 -3.42 2.35
N ARG A 33 -6.17 -2.60 3.37
CA ARG A 33 -5.55 -1.28 3.17
C ARG A 33 -4.19 -1.40 2.48
N GLU A 34 -3.33 -2.30 2.95
CA GLU A 34 -2.03 -2.58 2.34
C GLU A 34 -2.15 -3.09 0.92
N TYR A 35 -3.08 -4.03 0.67
CA TYR A 35 -3.34 -4.56 -0.66
C TYR A 35 -3.74 -3.47 -1.66
N ILE A 36 -4.67 -2.59 -1.25
CA ILE A 36 -5.10 -1.45 -2.05
C ILE A 36 -3.93 -0.49 -2.28
N GLN A 37 -3.17 -0.16 -1.23
CA GLN A 37 -2.03 0.75 -1.32
C GLN A 37 -0.97 0.21 -2.28
N ARG A 38 -0.60 -1.06 -2.17
CA ARG A 38 0.37 -1.72 -3.06
C ARG A 38 -0.09 -1.65 -4.51
N ARG A 39 -1.37 -1.92 -4.78
CA ARG A 39 -1.93 -1.79 -6.14
C ARG A 39 -1.94 -0.37 -6.66
N ARG A 40 -2.23 0.62 -5.80
CA ARG A 40 -2.16 2.04 -6.17
C ARG A 40 -0.72 2.47 -6.48
N GLN A 41 0.26 2.02 -5.69
CA GLN A 41 1.66 2.30 -5.95
C GLN A 41 2.14 1.72 -7.27
N LEU A 42 1.66 0.52 -7.66
CA LEU A 42 2.00 -0.05 -8.97
C LEU A 42 1.54 0.82 -10.14
N LYS A 43 0.50 1.65 -9.97
CA LYS A 43 0.08 2.62 -11.01
C LYS A 43 1.11 3.70 -11.28
N VAL A 44 2.09 3.92 -10.40
CA VAL A 44 3.22 4.82 -10.69
C VAL A 44 3.97 4.35 -11.92
N LEU A 45 4.01 3.03 -12.19
CA LEU A 45 4.61 2.48 -13.40
C LEU A 45 3.89 2.95 -14.68
N GLU A 46 2.59 3.21 -14.61
CA GLU A 46 1.80 3.71 -15.74
C GLU A 46 2.17 5.17 -16.09
N LEU A 47 2.79 5.91 -15.16
CA LEU A 47 3.21 7.30 -15.39
C LEU A 47 4.57 7.42 -16.09
N PHE A 48 5.33 6.32 -16.22
CA PHE A 48 6.62 6.37 -16.90
C PHE A 48 6.43 6.64 -18.40
N GLY A 49 7.13 7.66 -18.91
CA GLY A 49 7.03 8.07 -20.31
C GLY A 49 5.78 8.87 -20.66
N THR A 50 4.90 9.16 -19.69
CA THR A 50 3.73 10.04 -19.90
C THR A 50 3.93 11.44 -19.32
N ILE A 51 4.98 11.65 -18.52
CA ILE A 51 5.25 12.94 -17.90
C ILE A 51 6.25 13.69 -18.77
N ASP A 52 5.81 14.81 -19.32
CA ASP A 52 6.69 15.78 -19.96
C ASP A 52 7.35 16.63 -18.89
N TYR A 53 8.68 16.64 -18.87
CA TYR A 53 9.49 17.44 -17.96
C TYR A 53 10.04 18.65 -18.73
N GLU A 54 9.97 19.83 -18.11
CA GLU A 54 10.64 21.02 -18.62
C GLU A 54 12.17 20.82 -18.60
N GLU A 55 12.84 21.15 -19.71
CA GLU A 55 14.27 20.90 -19.90
C GLU A 55 15.16 21.65 -18.90
N ASP A 56 14.70 22.81 -18.43
CA ASP A 56 15.40 23.66 -17.47
C ASP A 56 15.02 23.38 -16.00
N TYR A 57 14.14 22.41 -15.75
CA TYR A 57 13.68 22.10 -14.40
C TYR A 57 14.76 21.42 -13.56
N ASN A 58 15.37 22.18 -12.65
CA ASN A 58 16.36 21.68 -11.70
C ASN A 58 15.73 21.30 -10.34
N TYR A 59 15.21 20.08 -10.25
CA TYR A 59 14.64 19.51 -9.01
C TYR A 59 15.61 19.48 -7.80
N LYS A 60 16.94 19.66 -8.00
CA LYS A 60 17.92 19.68 -6.91
C LYS A 60 17.96 21.01 -6.16
N GLN A 61 17.40 22.09 -6.70
CA GLN A 61 17.32 23.39 -6.01
C GLN A 61 16.60 23.26 -4.66
N GLN A 62 15.57 22.42 -4.58
CA GLN A 62 14.83 22.18 -3.32
C GLN A 62 15.67 21.55 -2.21
N ARG A 63 16.82 20.95 -2.51
CA ARG A 63 17.72 20.35 -1.50
C ARG A 63 18.55 21.40 -0.75
N GLN A 64 18.62 22.62 -1.27
CA GLN A 64 19.39 23.72 -0.68
C GLN A 64 18.54 24.66 0.17
N ILE A 65 17.21 24.47 0.14
CA ILE A 65 16.28 25.22 0.99
C ILE A 65 16.32 24.57 2.38
N ARG A 66 16.97 25.24 3.32
CA ARG A 66 17.08 24.84 4.72
C ARG A 66 16.74 26.01 5.63
#